data_AF-A0A5C8LGQ4-F1
#
_entry.id   AF-A0A5C8LGQ4-F1
#
_cell.length_a   1.000
_cell.length_b   1.000
_cell.length_c   1.000
_cell.angle_alpha   90.00
_cell.angle_beta   90.00
_cell.angle_gamma   90.00
#
_symmetry.space_group_name_H-M   'P 1'
#
loop_
_entity.id
_entity.type
_entity.pdbx_description
1 polymer ?
#
loop_
_entity_poly.entity_id
_entity_poly.type
_entity_poly.pdbx_seq_one_letter_code
_entity_poly.pdbx_strand_id
1 'polypeptide(L)'
;MNTQDMQRSLDYEIHALTGEVTIEGQKASLRDLAFLGYALVQKGEAEQTVALLRVINESERLEQAALTEKALVMWTLGEYLKSTDDSSFGAEMLTFIRATVQEIETNWQKPQPHWLQGEGQGIYLSHLAIYFAAIQSNVQHGVGETGVRLLKSIRELLFAKFIKDGRVVSQLGDTSIHGDIIAAAIPFGMLGIEDRILIEALYQLEETLVGKGVRLCGSDTYYGGCERPDLTCLLVWYYAKKGDTVRAKELLARVESLREEHGVLFEVDTATAKEPLMLEYWLEREADLNRKGFQGQAYEISLGHVSPLSSVLAELAQGALASGAVGNGSSSGVTLIHKPTGYDDPYVILPYERFPREPEAGDAVIVHLLTQPFQASQVVTVQATVNGVPAAQAVPAIVKVLADGEKVWEAQLGPYLAGDEVSYAFALQSGGKSAASPTYRFRVRSWTALERVHAMYETTDGFVVELAGTGAAQPPVLSFRADASGAVQLTFAASGERTDGQRAQHAALAVGRARLEATCGRASSRWRCAARRACSSKASPPKGSRCLRR
;
A
#
# COMPACT_ATOMS: atom_id res chain seq x y z
N MET A 1 -4.87 -43.57 -8.06
CA MET A 1 -5.13 -42.38 -8.89
C MET A 1 -4.02 -41.39 -8.56
N ASN A 2 -3.13 -41.15 -9.52
CA ASN A 2 -2.05 -40.18 -9.39
C ASN A 2 -2.65 -38.78 -9.52
N THR A 3 -2.71 -38.02 -8.42
CA THR A 3 -2.88 -36.57 -8.45
C THR A 3 -1.52 -35.94 -8.72
N GLN A 4 -1.13 -35.91 -10.00
CA GLN A 4 -0.34 -34.79 -10.49
C GLN A 4 -1.35 -33.68 -10.76
N ASP A 5 -1.51 -32.75 -9.81
CA ASP A 5 -2.19 -31.48 -10.06
C ASP A 5 -1.39 -30.76 -11.14
N MET A 6 -1.81 -30.98 -12.39
CA MET A 6 -1.24 -30.32 -13.55
C MET A 6 -1.78 -28.89 -13.52
N GLN A 7 -1.06 -28.01 -12.81
CA GLN A 7 -1.33 -26.58 -12.78
C GLN A 7 -1.25 -26.07 -14.22
N ARG A 8 -2.41 -25.92 -14.87
CA ARG A 8 -2.50 -25.50 -16.27
C ARG A 8 -2.11 -24.02 -16.32
N SER A 9 -0.98 -23.73 -16.95
CA SER A 9 -0.58 -22.34 -17.19
C SER A 9 -1.64 -21.65 -18.05
N LEU A 10 -2.00 -20.43 -17.67
CA LEU A 10 -2.87 -19.54 -18.44
C LEU A 10 -2.38 -19.44 -19.89
N ASP A 11 -3.28 -19.70 -20.84
CA ASP A 11 -2.98 -19.62 -22.27
C ASP A 11 -3.18 -18.19 -22.78
N TYR A 12 -2.14 -17.56 -23.33
CA TYR A 12 -2.23 -16.23 -23.92
C TYR A 12 -1.28 -16.09 -25.12
N GLU A 13 -1.70 -15.32 -26.12
CA GLU A 13 -0.91 -15.07 -27.33
C GLU A 13 -0.83 -13.57 -27.62
N ILE A 14 0.35 -13.12 -28.05
CA ILE A 14 0.56 -11.76 -28.56
C ILE A 14 0.72 -11.86 -30.07
N HIS A 15 -0.23 -11.33 -30.83
CA HIS A 15 -0.21 -11.38 -32.28
C HIS A 15 0.82 -10.39 -32.85
N ALA A 16 1.92 -10.92 -33.38
CA ALA A 16 3.13 -10.16 -33.73
C ALA A 16 2.93 -8.99 -34.71
N LEU A 17 1.89 -9.04 -35.55
CA LEU A 17 1.62 -8.00 -36.55
C LEU A 17 0.65 -6.91 -36.09
N THR A 18 -0.25 -7.23 -35.15
CA THR A 18 -1.34 -6.33 -34.75
C THR A 18 -1.18 -5.83 -33.32
N GLY A 19 -0.30 -6.44 -32.53
CA GLY A 19 -0.24 -6.21 -31.08
C GLY A 19 -1.52 -6.65 -30.35
N GLU A 20 -2.40 -7.40 -31.01
CA GLU A 20 -3.59 -7.91 -30.35
C GLU A 20 -3.20 -9.06 -29.43
N VAL A 21 -3.72 -9.03 -28.20
CA VAL A 21 -3.46 -10.06 -27.21
C VAL A 21 -4.73 -10.84 -26.94
N THR A 22 -4.65 -12.16 -27.00
CA THR A 22 -5.73 -13.07 -26.63
C THR A 22 -5.36 -13.80 -25.34
N ILE A 23 -6.37 -14.10 -24.52
CA ILE A 23 -6.26 -14.91 -23.29
C ILE A 23 -7.36 -15.97 -23.39
N GLU A 24 -6.99 -17.25 -23.33
CA GLU A 24 -7.90 -18.39 -23.58
C GLU A 24 -8.71 -18.21 -24.88
N GLY A 25 -8.03 -17.75 -25.95
CA GLY A 25 -8.63 -17.51 -27.27
C GLY A 25 -9.53 -16.27 -27.38
N GLN A 26 -9.71 -15.50 -26.30
CA GLN A 26 -10.54 -14.28 -26.30
C GLN A 26 -9.70 -13.02 -26.33
N LYS A 27 -10.12 -12.02 -27.12
CA LYS A 27 -9.45 -10.71 -27.18
C LYS A 27 -9.48 -10.02 -25.81
N ALA A 28 -8.30 -9.64 -25.31
CA ALA A 28 -8.16 -9.04 -24.00
C ALA A 28 -8.40 -7.51 -23.98
N SER A 29 -9.05 -7.03 -22.93
CA SER A 29 -9.16 -5.60 -22.60
C SER A 29 -7.88 -5.06 -21.93
N LEU A 30 -7.71 -3.73 -21.85
CA LEU A 30 -6.56 -3.16 -21.13
C LEU A 30 -6.55 -3.55 -19.65
N ARG A 31 -7.74 -3.68 -19.04
CA ARG A 31 -7.90 -4.23 -17.69
C ARG A 31 -7.34 -5.64 -17.61
N ASP A 32 -7.70 -6.53 -18.54
CA ASP A 32 -7.26 -7.92 -18.52
C ASP A 32 -5.73 -8.00 -18.72
N LEU A 33 -5.18 -7.15 -19.59
CA LEU A 33 -3.74 -7.07 -19.83
C LEU A 33 -2.95 -6.53 -18.64
N ALA A 34 -3.50 -5.58 -17.89
CA ALA A 34 -2.89 -5.09 -16.65
C ALA A 34 -2.77 -6.22 -15.61
N PHE A 35 -3.84 -7.00 -15.41
CA PHE A 35 -3.79 -8.15 -14.50
C PHE A 35 -2.90 -9.28 -15.03
N LEU A 36 -2.88 -9.53 -16.35
CA LEU A 36 -1.97 -10.51 -16.96
C LEU A 36 -0.52 -10.10 -16.71
N GLY A 37 -0.16 -8.84 -16.97
CA GLY A 37 1.17 -8.32 -16.70
C GLY A 37 1.55 -8.46 -15.23
N TYR A 38 0.62 -8.20 -14.30
CA TYR A 38 0.87 -8.44 -12.88
C TYR A 38 1.11 -9.92 -12.57
N ALA A 39 0.34 -10.83 -13.17
CA ALA A 39 0.54 -12.27 -13.02
C ALA A 39 1.93 -12.72 -13.52
N LEU A 40 2.38 -12.19 -14.66
CA LEU A 40 3.72 -12.44 -15.20
C LEU A 40 4.82 -11.92 -14.27
N VAL A 41 4.65 -10.72 -13.68
CA VAL A 41 5.55 -10.19 -12.65
C VAL A 41 5.65 -11.14 -11.46
N GLN A 42 4.51 -11.65 -10.95
CA GLN A 42 4.51 -12.59 -9.82
C GLN A 42 5.20 -13.92 -10.15
N LYS A 43 5.22 -14.33 -11.43
CA LYS A 43 5.94 -15.52 -11.91
C LYS A 43 7.43 -15.26 -12.19
N GLY A 44 7.89 -14.02 -12.11
CA GLY A 44 9.26 -13.64 -12.48
C GLY A 44 9.50 -13.60 -13.99
N GLU A 45 8.44 -13.53 -14.80
CA GLU A 45 8.47 -13.52 -16.27
C GLU A 45 8.66 -12.09 -16.80
N ALA A 46 9.81 -11.48 -16.48
CA ALA A 46 10.11 -10.08 -16.77
C ALA A 46 10.11 -9.77 -18.28
N GLU A 47 10.68 -10.67 -19.11
CA GLU A 47 10.76 -10.47 -20.57
C GLU A 47 9.37 -10.45 -21.22
N GLN A 48 8.49 -11.35 -20.81
CA GLN A 48 7.10 -11.41 -21.26
C GLN A 48 6.33 -10.19 -20.79
N THR A 49 6.56 -9.75 -19.54
CA THR A 49 5.90 -8.57 -18.97
C THR A 49 6.26 -7.31 -19.75
N VAL A 50 7.54 -7.06 -20.03
CA VAL A 50 7.96 -5.86 -20.76
C VAL A 50 7.50 -5.89 -22.22
N ALA A 51 7.48 -7.06 -22.87
CA ALA A 51 6.93 -7.20 -24.21
C ALA A 51 5.43 -6.85 -24.24
N LEU A 52 4.67 -7.33 -23.26
CA LEU A 52 3.26 -6.98 -23.09
C LEU A 52 3.05 -5.47 -22.86
N LEU A 53 3.84 -4.87 -21.96
CA LEU A 53 3.73 -3.43 -21.66
C LEU A 53 4.09 -2.55 -22.88
N ARG A 54 5.06 -2.95 -23.71
CA ARG A 54 5.37 -2.25 -24.97
C ARG A 54 4.20 -2.30 -25.95
N VAL A 55 3.59 -3.47 -26.11
CA VAL A 55 2.39 -3.65 -26.96
C VAL A 55 1.23 -2.77 -26.47
N ILE A 56 1.01 -2.70 -25.16
CA ILE A 56 -0.01 -1.81 -24.58
C ILE A 56 0.31 -0.34 -24.87
N ASN A 57 1.55 0.07 -24.66
CA ASN A 57 1.99 1.46 -24.82
C ASN A 57 1.91 1.95 -26.29
N GLU A 58 2.12 1.07 -27.25
CA GLU A 58 2.03 1.37 -28.69
C GLU A 58 0.59 1.35 -29.22
N SER A 59 -0.40 0.96 -28.40
CA SER A 59 -1.78 0.82 -28.84
C SER A 59 -2.55 2.13 -28.80
N GLU A 60 -3.29 2.44 -29.87
CA GLU A 60 -4.29 3.53 -29.89
C GLU A 60 -5.35 3.36 -28.79
N ARG A 61 -5.54 2.12 -28.31
CA ARG A 61 -6.46 1.78 -27.22
C ARG A 61 -6.09 2.50 -25.93
N LEU A 62 -4.80 2.65 -25.62
CA LEU A 62 -4.36 3.29 -24.38
C LEU A 62 -4.64 4.79 -24.38
N GLU A 63 -4.56 5.45 -25.54
CA GLU A 63 -4.86 6.87 -25.68
C GLU A 63 -6.35 7.17 -25.40
N GLN A 64 -7.23 6.29 -25.90
CA GLN A 64 -8.69 6.40 -25.77
C GLN A 64 -9.24 5.74 -24.50
N ALA A 65 -8.37 5.10 -23.71
CA ALA A 65 -8.75 4.32 -22.54
C ALA A 65 -9.41 5.18 -21.45
N ALA A 66 -10.30 4.56 -20.69
CA ALA A 66 -10.83 5.18 -19.48
C ALA A 66 -9.71 5.40 -18.46
N LEU A 67 -9.87 6.41 -17.60
CA LEU A 67 -8.88 6.73 -16.55
C LEU A 67 -8.54 5.52 -15.67
N THR A 68 -9.53 4.68 -15.33
CA THR A 68 -9.31 3.45 -14.55
C THR A 68 -8.43 2.44 -15.29
N GLU A 69 -8.57 2.31 -16.60
CA GLU A 69 -7.72 1.41 -17.40
C GLU A 69 -6.28 1.93 -17.49
N LYS A 70 -6.11 3.24 -17.73
CA LYS A 70 -4.78 3.88 -17.70
C LYS A 70 -4.10 3.69 -16.35
N ALA A 71 -4.85 3.87 -15.26
CA ALA A 71 -4.34 3.66 -13.91
C ALA A 71 -3.97 2.20 -13.63
N LEU A 72 -4.76 1.22 -14.11
CA LEU A 72 -4.41 -0.20 -14.02
C LEU A 72 -3.12 -0.52 -14.78
N VAL A 73 -2.96 -0.02 -16.00
CA VAL A 73 -1.73 -0.20 -16.79
C VAL A 73 -0.54 0.45 -16.08
N MET A 74 -0.70 1.67 -15.56
CA MET A 74 0.32 2.36 -14.77
C MET A 74 0.68 1.60 -13.48
N TRP A 75 -0.30 1.00 -12.81
CA TRP A 75 -0.06 0.15 -11.65
C TRP A 75 0.83 -1.04 -11.99
N THR A 76 0.47 -1.81 -13.03
CA THR A 76 1.25 -2.97 -13.49
C THR A 76 2.66 -2.57 -13.94
N LEU A 77 2.81 -1.43 -14.62
CA LEU A 77 4.12 -0.87 -14.96
C LEU A 77 4.97 -0.63 -13.70
N GLY A 78 4.39 -0.03 -12.66
CA GLY A 78 5.12 0.22 -11.42
C GLY A 78 5.52 -1.08 -10.70
N GLU A 79 4.66 -2.10 -10.72
CA GLU A 79 5.01 -3.43 -10.18
C GLU A 79 6.13 -4.11 -10.97
N TYR A 80 6.14 -3.99 -12.30
CA TYR A 80 7.26 -4.43 -13.13
C TYR A 80 8.56 -3.70 -12.76
N LEU A 81 8.55 -2.36 -12.73
CA LEU A 81 9.74 -1.56 -12.45
C LEU A 81 10.33 -1.84 -11.07
N LYS A 82 9.49 -2.04 -10.03
CA LYS A 82 9.94 -2.46 -8.70
C LYS A 82 10.62 -3.83 -8.69
N SER A 83 10.19 -4.73 -9.57
CA SER A 83 10.69 -6.11 -9.61
C SER A 83 11.99 -6.26 -10.40
N THR A 84 12.26 -5.35 -11.34
CA THR A 84 13.39 -5.45 -12.29
C THR A 84 14.42 -4.33 -12.18
N ASP A 85 14.08 -3.20 -11.56
CA ASP A 85 14.87 -1.97 -11.57
C ASP A 85 15.20 -1.45 -13.00
N ASP A 86 14.38 -1.79 -13.99
CA ASP A 86 14.56 -1.43 -15.41
C ASP A 86 14.36 0.08 -15.64
N SER A 87 15.40 0.83 -15.33
CA SER A 87 15.41 2.29 -15.40
C SER A 87 15.31 2.81 -16.84
N SER A 88 15.74 2.02 -17.84
CA SER A 88 15.63 2.39 -19.25
C SER A 88 14.17 2.40 -19.68
N PHE A 89 13.45 1.31 -19.41
CA PHE A 89 12.03 1.25 -19.73
C PHE A 89 11.20 2.24 -18.88
N GLY A 90 11.58 2.44 -17.62
CA GLY A 90 10.98 3.49 -16.78
C GLY A 90 11.09 4.89 -17.40
N ALA A 91 12.23 5.21 -18.03
CA ALA A 91 12.41 6.47 -18.74
C ALA A 91 11.54 6.57 -20.01
N GLU A 92 11.37 5.46 -20.75
CA GLU A 92 10.45 5.41 -21.91
C GLU A 92 9.00 5.71 -21.50
N MET A 93 8.56 5.19 -20.36
CA MET A 93 7.18 5.32 -19.88
C MET A 93 6.90 6.60 -19.06
N LEU A 94 7.91 7.43 -18.82
CA LEU A 94 7.80 8.61 -17.94
C LEU A 94 6.70 9.59 -18.38
N THR A 95 6.53 9.79 -19.68
CA THR A 95 5.47 10.65 -20.22
C THR A 95 4.08 10.10 -19.90
N PHE A 96 3.89 8.79 -20.08
CA PHE A 96 2.63 8.12 -19.74
C PHE A 96 2.32 8.18 -18.24
N ILE A 97 3.31 7.92 -17.38
CA ILE A 97 3.19 8.03 -15.91
C ILE A 97 2.73 9.45 -15.53
N ARG A 98 3.40 10.49 -16.02
CA ARG A 98 3.07 11.89 -15.68
C ARG A 98 1.70 12.31 -16.19
N ALA A 99 1.36 11.96 -17.43
CA ALA A 99 0.06 12.26 -18.02
C ALA A 99 -1.07 11.61 -17.22
N THR A 100 -0.90 10.33 -16.84
CA THR A 100 -1.90 9.59 -16.06
C THR A 100 -2.05 10.20 -14.66
N VAL A 101 -0.97 10.58 -13.98
CA VAL A 101 -1.04 11.27 -12.66
C VAL A 101 -1.81 12.58 -12.77
N GLN A 102 -1.60 13.37 -13.82
CA GLN A 102 -2.32 14.63 -14.04
C GLN A 102 -3.81 14.39 -14.34
N GLU A 103 -4.12 13.34 -15.10
CA GLU A 103 -5.50 12.93 -15.38
C GLU A 103 -6.21 12.46 -14.10
N ILE A 104 -5.52 11.70 -13.24
CA ILE A 104 -6.00 11.33 -11.90
C ILE A 104 -6.26 12.61 -11.09
N GLU A 105 -5.29 13.52 -10.99
CA GLU A 105 -5.44 14.78 -10.22
C GLU A 105 -6.72 15.54 -10.58
N THR A 106 -7.05 15.56 -11.86
CA THR A 106 -8.18 16.32 -12.39
C THR A 106 -9.53 15.61 -12.23
N ASN A 107 -9.56 14.27 -12.11
CA ASN A 107 -10.78 13.49 -12.30
C ASN A 107 -11.09 12.47 -11.19
N TRP A 108 -10.19 12.21 -10.24
CA TRP A 108 -10.37 11.17 -9.22
C TRP A 108 -11.58 11.36 -8.30
N GLN A 109 -12.12 12.58 -8.20
CA GLN A 109 -13.34 12.91 -7.44
C GLN A 109 -14.59 13.09 -8.32
N LYS A 110 -14.52 12.78 -9.61
CA LYS A 110 -15.67 12.87 -10.52
C LYS A 110 -16.35 11.51 -10.64
N PRO A 111 -17.69 11.46 -10.72
CA PRO A 111 -18.40 10.22 -11.01
C PRO A 111 -17.92 9.60 -12.34
N GLN A 112 -17.68 8.30 -12.34
CA GLN A 112 -17.24 7.50 -13.48
C GLN A 112 -18.02 6.18 -13.55
N PRO A 113 -18.07 5.48 -14.71
CA PRO A 113 -18.59 4.12 -14.80
C PRO A 113 -17.81 3.17 -13.90
N HIS A 114 -18.45 2.13 -13.38
CA HIS A 114 -17.75 1.13 -12.57
C HIS A 114 -16.70 0.38 -13.42
N TRP A 115 -15.59 -0.07 -12.82
CA TRP A 115 -14.51 -0.72 -13.59
C TRP A 115 -14.85 -2.17 -14.03
N LEU A 116 -15.91 -2.74 -13.45
CA LEU A 116 -16.49 -4.04 -13.81
C LEU A 116 -17.86 -3.93 -14.51
N GLN A 117 -18.50 -2.76 -14.52
CA GLN A 117 -19.81 -2.57 -15.15
C GLN A 117 -19.84 -1.28 -15.95
N GLY A 118 -20.34 -1.36 -17.19
CA GLY A 118 -20.43 -0.20 -18.08
C GLY A 118 -21.59 0.77 -17.79
N GLU A 119 -22.52 0.39 -16.91
CA GLU A 119 -23.70 1.19 -16.59
C GLU A 119 -23.57 1.88 -15.22
N GLY A 120 -24.21 3.05 -15.07
CA GLY A 120 -24.16 3.85 -13.85
C GLY A 120 -22.94 4.78 -13.76
N GLN A 121 -22.97 5.71 -12.81
CA GLN A 121 -21.88 6.64 -12.52
C GLN A 121 -21.74 6.77 -11.01
N GLY A 122 -20.52 6.68 -10.50
CA GLY A 122 -20.24 6.76 -9.07
C GLY A 122 -18.80 7.11 -8.78
N ILE A 123 -18.52 7.37 -7.51
CA ILE A 123 -17.15 7.46 -6.99
C ILE A 123 -16.98 6.23 -6.11
N TYR A 124 -16.18 5.27 -6.58
CA TYR A 124 -16.07 3.96 -5.99
C TYR A 124 -14.79 3.79 -5.18
N LEU A 125 -14.85 3.02 -4.11
CA LEU A 125 -13.70 2.69 -3.28
C LEU A 125 -12.62 1.95 -4.10
N SER A 126 -13.04 1.06 -5.00
CA SER A 126 -12.14 0.32 -5.90
C SER A 126 -11.40 1.24 -6.87
N HIS A 127 -12.04 2.30 -7.37
CA HIS A 127 -11.36 3.32 -8.18
C HIS A 127 -10.29 4.06 -7.38
N LEU A 128 -10.62 4.49 -6.16
CA LEU A 128 -9.64 5.12 -5.26
C LEU A 128 -8.46 4.19 -4.98
N ALA A 129 -8.71 2.89 -4.80
CA ALA A 129 -7.69 1.88 -4.62
C ALA A 129 -6.78 1.76 -5.86
N ILE A 130 -7.35 1.65 -7.05
CA ILE A 130 -6.62 1.57 -8.33
C ILE A 130 -5.74 2.81 -8.51
N TYR A 131 -6.27 4.02 -8.29
CA TYR A 131 -5.51 5.27 -8.42
C TYR A 131 -4.39 5.35 -7.37
N PHE A 132 -4.68 4.95 -6.13
CA PHE A 132 -3.69 4.90 -5.06
C PHE A 132 -2.54 3.95 -5.42
N ALA A 133 -2.85 2.74 -5.88
CA ALA A 133 -1.85 1.75 -6.30
C ALA A 133 -1.02 2.22 -7.48
N ALA A 134 -1.64 2.80 -8.51
CA ALA A 134 -0.95 3.32 -9.69
C ALA A 134 0.11 4.36 -9.31
N ILE A 135 -0.25 5.28 -8.41
CA ILE A 135 0.68 6.31 -7.93
C ILE A 135 1.72 5.71 -6.99
N GLN A 136 1.30 4.89 -6.03
CA GLN A 136 2.18 4.31 -5.01
C GLN A 136 3.24 3.42 -5.66
N SER A 137 2.88 2.67 -6.70
CA SER A 137 3.82 1.79 -7.39
C SER A 137 4.87 2.53 -8.22
N ASN A 138 4.67 3.82 -8.49
CA ASN A 138 5.55 4.64 -9.32
C ASN A 138 6.20 5.81 -8.58
N VAL A 139 6.19 5.83 -7.24
CA VAL A 139 6.79 6.92 -6.42
C VAL A 139 8.24 7.20 -6.80
N GLN A 140 9.02 6.14 -7.04
CA GLN A 140 10.43 6.24 -7.42
C GLN A 140 10.65 6.46 -8.94
N HIS A 141 9.58 6.41 -9.74
CA HIS A 141 9.65 6.36 -11.20
C HIS A 141 8.94 7.54 -11.89
N GLY A 142 8.74 8.65 -11.18
CA GLY A 142 8.44 9.94 -11.83
C GLY A 142 7.05 10.53 -11.62
N VAL A 143 6.28 10.05 -10.63
CA VAL A 143 4.99 10.66 -10.22
C VAL A 143 5.14 12.04 -9.54
N GLY A 144 6.31 12.35 -8.98
CA GLY A 144 6.65 13.65 -8.40
C GLY A 144 5.81 14.05 -7.17
N GLU A 145 5.89 15.32 -6.77
CA GLU A 145 5.19 15.87 -5.60
C GLU A 145 3.66 15.78 -5.72
N THR A 146 3.13 15.95 -6.95
CA THR A 146 1.69 15.81 -7.22
C THR A 146 1.20 14.41 -6.85
N GLY A 147 1.91 13.36 -7.26
CA GLY A 147 1.57 11.98 -6.89
C GLY A 147 1.55 11.78 -5.37
N VAL A 148 2.59 12.22 -4.66
CA VAL A 148 2.66 12.08 -3.19
C VAL A 148 1.51 12.80 -2.49
N ARG A 149 1.15 14.00 -2.96
CA ARG A 149 -0.02 14.75 -2.46
C ARG A 149 -1.34 14.02 -2.75
N LEU A 150 -1.47 13.40 -3.91
CA LEU A 150 -2.66 12.61 -4.26
C LEU A 150 -2.81 11.38 -3.38
N LEU A 151 -1.73 10.64 -3.08
CA LEU A 151 -1.78 9.50 -2.16
C LEU A 151 -2.38 9.89 -0.81
N LYS A 152 -1.92 11.02 -0.26
CA LYS A 152 -2.47 11.59 0.98
C LYS A 152 -3.95 11.97 0.82
N SER A 153 -4.29 12.70 -0.24
CA SER A 153 -5.65 13.21 -0.48
C SER A 153 -6.67 12.09 -0.67
N ILE A 154 -6.30 11.02 -1.38
CA ILE A 154 -7.14 9.84 -1.59
C ILE A 154 -7.43 9.15 -0.25
N ARG A 155 -6.40 8.93 0.58
CA ARG A 155 -6.61 8.35 1.93
C ARG A 155 -7.44 9.25 2.82
N GLU A 156 -7.22 10.56 2.80
CA GLU A 156 -8.06 11.51 3.56
C GLU A 156 -9.53 11.44 3.13
N LEU A 157 -9.82 11.35 1.83
CA LEU A 157 -11.21 11.16 1.36
C LEU A 157 -11.80 9.85 1.84
N LEU A 158 -11.04 8.74 1.77
CA LEU A 158 -11.46 7.44 2.26
C LEU A 158 -11.92 7.54 3.73
N PHE A 159 -11.07 8.05 4.61
CA PHE A 159 -11.39 8.13 6.04
C PHE A 159 -12.53 9.12 6.32
N ALA A 160 -12.61 10.22 5.57
CA ALA A 160 -13.61 11.24 5.79
C ALA A 160 -15.00 10.86 5.26
N LYS A 161 -15.09 10.05 4.20
CA LYS A 161 -16.34 9.88 3.44
C LYS A 161 -16.74 8.43 3.14
N PHE A 162 -15.80 7.49 3.09
CA PHE A 162 -16.07 6.09 2.77
C PHE A 162 -16.24 5.21 4.01
N ILE A 163 -16.18 5.76 5.23
CA ILE A 163 -16.46 5.01 6.45
C ILE A 163 -17.87 5.34 6.95
N LYS A 164 -18.69 4.30 7.10
CA LYS A 164 -20.06 4.35 7.66
C LYS A 164 -20.24 3.19 8.62
N ASP A 165 -20.82 3.44 9.79
CA ASP A 165 -21.14 2.41 10.77
C ASP A 165 -19.99 1.44 11.07
N GLY A 166 -18.77 1.98 11.21
CA GLY A 166 -17.56 1.22 11.55
C GLY A 166 -16.91 0.44 10.39
N ARG A 167 -17.44 0.53 9.18
CA ARG A 167 -16.94 -0.19 7.99
C ARG A 167 -16.73 0.72 6.79
N VAL A 168 -15.91 0.27 5.84
CA VAL A 168 -15.84 0.93 4.52
C VAL A 168 -17.07 0.59 3.67
N VAL A 169 -17.52 1.55 2.86
CA VAL A 169 -18.58 1.38 1.85
C VAL A 169 -17.99 1.35 0.45
N SER A 170 -18.68 0.76 -0.52
CA SER A 170 -18.15 0.65 -1.90
C SER A 170 -18.34 1.89 -2.75
N GLN A 171 -19.36 2.71 -2.47
CA GLN A 171 -19.69 3.90 -3.25
C GLN A 171 -19.94 5.11 -2.37
N LEU A 172 -19.41 6.27 -2.77
CA LEU A 172 -19.62 7.51 -2.04
C LEU A 172 -21.10 7.87 -1.94
N GLY A 173 -21.56 8.12 -0.72
CA GLY A 173 -22.95 8.55 -0.46
C GLY A 173 -23.95 7.41 -0.33
N ASP A 174 -23.51 6.16 -0.45
CA ASP A 174 -24.30 4.95 -0.26
C ASP A 174 -23.77 4.14 0.94
N THR A 175 -24.57 3.19 1.41
CA THR A 175 -24.21 2.15 2.40
C THR A 175 -24.04 0.77 1.78
N SER A 176 -24.18 0.66 0.46
CA SER A 176 -23.99 -0.60 -0.27
C SER A 176 -22.55 -1.10 -0.17
N ILE A 177 -22.46 -2.43 -0.11
CA ILE A 177 -21.24 -3.18 -0.26
C ILE A 177 -21.27 -3.83 -1.63
N HIS A 178 -20.16 -3.75 -2.33
CA HIS A 178 -19.94 -4.41 -3.61
C HIS A 178 -18.91 -5.53 -3.43
N GLY A 179 -19.00 -6.58 -4.25
CA GLY A 179 -18.11 -7.75 -4.22
C GLY A 179 -16.66 -7.43 -4.57
N ASP A 180 -16.40 -6.27 -5.18
CA ASP A 180 -15.06 -5.79 -5.49
C ASP A 180 -14.41 -4.97 -4.36
N ILE A 181 -15.06 -4.84 -3.20
CA ILE A 181 -14.55 -4.04 -2.07
C ILE A 181 -13.15 -4.47 -1.61
N ILE A 182 -12.80 -5.74 -1.83
CA ILE A 182 -11.49 -6.35 -1.56
C ILE A 182 -10.39 -5.69 -2.37
N ALA A 183 -10.71 -5.10 -3.53
CA ALA A 183 -9.77 -4.32 -4.34
C ALA A 183 -9.07 -3.24 -3.50
N ALA A 184 -9.72 -2.69 -2.47
CA ALA A 184 -9.11 -1.73 -1.56
C ALA A 184 -7.87 -2.27 -0.84
N ALA A 185 -7.77 -3.59 -0.62
CA ALA A 185 -6.59 -4.23 -0.05
C ALA A 185 -5.77 -5.03 -1.07
N ILE A 186 -6.41 -5.88 -1.87
CA ILE A 186 -5.72 -6.73 -2.83
C ILE A 186 -6.28 -6.52 -4.24
N PRO A 187 -5.44 -6.25 -5.25
CA PRO A 187 -3.97 -6.12 -5.17
C PRO A 187 -3.48 -4.70 -4.81
N PHE A 188 -4.39 -3.75 -4.60
CA PHE A 188 -4.04 -2.33 -4.67
C PHE A 188 -3.50 -1.71 -3.36
N GLY A 189 -3.58 -2.41 -2.23
CA GLY A 189 -2.86 -2.07 -1.00
C GLY A 189 -3.18 -0.71 -0.38
N MET A 190 -4.34 -0.11 -0.69
CA MET A 190 -4.79 1.14 -0.07
C MET A 190 -5.20 0.93 1.40
N LEU A 191 -5.75 -0.25 1.70
CA LEU A 191 -6.04 -0.77 3.03
C LEU A 191 -5.20 -2.03 3.31
N GLY A 192 -4.88 -2.25 4.57
CA GLY A 192 -4.31 -3.51 5.04
C GLY A 192 -5.33 -4.65 5.02
N ILE A 193 -4.86 -5.88 4.81
CA ILE A 193 -5.72 -7.08 4.86
C ILE A 193 -6.36 -7.31 6.25
N GLU A 194 -5.76 -6.74 7.29
CA GLU A 194 -6.19 -6.80 8.70
C GLU A 194 -6.90 -5.52 9.17
N ASP A 195 -7.10 -4.53 8.29
CA ASP A 195 -7.78 -3.30 8.68
C ASP A 195 -9.22 -3.59 9.11
N ARG A 196 -9.55 -3.23 10.35
CA ARG A 196 -10.87 -3.52 10.94
C ARG A 196 -12.02 -3.01 10.08
N ILE A 197 -11.89 -1.81 9.52
CA ILE A 197 -12.93 -1.21 8.66
C ILE A 197 -13.22 -2.05 7.41
N LEU A 198 -12.22 -2.78 6.89
CA LEU A 198 -12.38 -3.71 5.78
C LEU A 198 -12.96 -5.04 6.26
N ILE A 199 -12.49 -5.57 7.39
CA ILE A 199 -13.02 -6.81 7.99
C ILE A 199 -14.52 -6.68 8.27
N GLU A 200 -14.96 -5.57 8.86
CA GLU A 200 -16.39 -5.33 9.12
C GLU A 200 -17.21 -5.23 7.82
N ALA A 201 -16.62 -4.71 6.74
CA ALA A 201 -17.26 -4.69 5.42
C ALA A 201 -17.32 -6.09 4.79
N LEU A 202 -16.30 -6.91 5.02
CA LEU A 202 -16.24 -8.30 4.56
C LEU A 202 -17.26 -9.19 5.26
N TYR A 203 -17.57 -8.95 6.53
CA TYR A 203 -18.68 -9.65 7.19
C TYR A 203 -20.01 -9.40 6.48
N GLN A 204 -20.29 -8.16 6.10
CA GLN A 204 -21.50 -7.84 5.34
C GLN A 204 -21.45 -8.44 3.92
N LEU A 205 -20.29 -8.41 3.25
CA LEU A 205 -20.11 -9.04 1.94
C LEU A 205 -20.40 -10.54 2.00
N GLU A 206 -19.81 -11.26 2.95
CA GLU A 206 -20.00 -12.70 3.17
C GLU A 206 -21.47 -13.03 3.46
N GLU A 207 -22.14 -12.21 4.26
CA GLU A 207 -23.55 -12.42 4.61
C GLU A 207 -24.50 -12.16 3.43
N THR A 208 -24.23 -11.17 2.59
CA THR A 208 -25.22 -10.64 1.63
C THR A 208 -24.93 -10.95 0.17
N LEU A 209 -23.66 -11.14 -0.20
CA LEU A 209 -23.22 -11.30 -1.58
C LEU A 209 -22.57 -12.64 -1.87
N VAL A 210 -22.23 -13.44 -0.85
CA VAL A 210 -21.60 -14.75 -1.03
C VAL A 210 -22.63 -15.86 -0.96
N GLY A 211 -22.75 -16.61 -2.06
CA GLY A 211 -23.49 -17.86 -2.16
C GLY A 211 -22.52 -19.02 -2.41
N LYS A 212 -22.53 -19.58 -3.62
CA LYS A 212 -21.47 -20.51 -4.06
C LYS A 212 -20.23 -19.75 -4.54
N GLY A 213 -20.43 -18.56 -5.09
CA GLY A 213 -19.45 -17.53 -5.41
C GLY A 213 -19.90 -16.15 -4.95
N VAL A 214 -19.25 -15.11 -5.46
CA VAL A 214 -19.45 -13.71 -5.03
C VAL A 214 -20.25 -12.94 -6.07
N ARG A 215 -21.24 -12.17 -5.64
CA ARG A 215 -22.04 -11.25 -6.49
C ARG A 215 -21.48 -9.84 -6.44
N LEU A 216 -21.74 -9.04 -7.48
CA LEU A 216 -21.25 -7.66 -7.48
C LEU A 216 -21.95 -6.78 -6.45
N CYS A 217 -23.28 -6.70 -6.43
CA CYS A 217 -23.99 -5.98 -5.38
C CYS A 217 -25.43 -6.48 -5.24
N GLY A 218 -26.10 -6.10 -4.15
CA GLY A 218 -27.46 -6.57 -3.86
C GLY A 218 -28.51 -6.12 -4.89
N SER A 219 -28.25 -5.00 -5.58
CA SER A 219 -29.12 -4.42 -6.60
C SER A 219 -28.67 -4.73 -8.04
N ASP A 220 -27.65 -5.58 -8.22
CA ASP A 220 -27.17 -5.93 -9.56
C ASP A 220 -28.24 -6.73 -10.31
N THR A 221 -28.61 -6.27 -11.50
CA THR A 221 -29.55 -6.95 -12.39
C THR A 221 -28.90 -7.40 -13.69
N TYR A 222 -27.59 -7.21 -13.86
CA TYR A 222 -26.86 -7.70 -15.02
C TYR A 222 -26.89 -9.23 -15.06
N TYR A 223 -27.43 -9.80 -16.15
CA TYR A 223 -27.80 -11.23 -16.24
C TYR A 223 -28.59 -11.74 -15.02
N GLY A 224 -29.44 -10.91 -14.41
CA GLY A 224 -30.19 -11.28 -13.21
C GLY A 224 -29.38 -11.27 -11.91
N GLY A 225 -28.23 -10.61 -11.87
CA GLY A 225 -27.44 -10.40 -10.66
C GLY A 225 -26.68 -11.65 -10.22
N CYS A 226 -26.00 -12.30 -11.17
CA CYS A 226 -25.31 -13.59 -10.98
C CYS A 226 -24.07 -13.52 -10.08
N GLU A 227 -23.66 -14.69 -9.59
CA GLU A 227 -22.31 -14.87 -9.01
C GLU A 227 -21.26 -14.79 -10.11
N ARG A 228 -20.08 -14.28 -9.76
CA ARG A 228 -19.02 -13.99 -10.72
C ARG A 228 -17.71 -14.68 -10.32
N PRO A 229 -17.06 -15.41 -11.24
CA PRO A 229 -15.77 -16.03 -10.97
C PRO A 229 -14.67 -15.02 -10.63
N ASP A 230 -14.60 -13.86 -11.30
CA ASP A 230 -13.60 -12.81 -11.03
C ASP A 230 -13.63 -12.31 -9.57
N LEU A 231 -14.81 -11.95 -9.06
CA LEU A 231 -15.00 -11.50 -7.67
C LEU A 231 -14.73 -12.62 -6.67
N THR A 232 -15.10 -13.85 -7.03
CA THR A 232 -14.82 -15.04 -6.20
C THR A 232 -13.31 -15.24 -6.07
N CYS A 233 -12.56 -15.12 -7.17
CA CYS A 233 -11.10 -15.20 -7.16
C CYS A 233 -10.44 -14.07 -6.36
N LEU A 234 -10.97 -12.84 -6.39
CA LEU A 234 -10.47 -11.76 -5.53
C LEU A 234 -10.63 -12.10 -4.05
N LEU A 235 -11.77 -12.69 -3.65
CA LEU A 235 -12.00 -13.11 -2.27
C LEU A 235 -11.12 -14.31 -1.88
N VAL A 236 -10.91 -15.27 -2.78
CA VAL A 236 -9.91 -16.36 -2.59
C VAL A 236 -8.54 -15.77 -2.33
N TRP A 237 -8.10 -14.80 -3.15
CA TRP A 237 -6.79 -14.16 -3.00
C TRP A 237 -6.65 -13.47 -1.64
N TYR A 238 -7.70 -12.76 -1.19
CA TYR A 238 -7.74 -12.18 0.16
C TYR A 238 -7.55 -13.24 1.26
N TYR A 239 -8.35 -14.30 1.27
CA TYR A 239 -8.26 -15.32 2.30
C TYR A 239 -6.94 -16.10 2.25
N ALA A 240 -6.41 -16.34 1.05
CA ALA A 240 -5.09 -16.94 0.89
C ALA A 240 -3.99 -16.09 1.53
N LYS A 241 -4.02 -14.76 1.33
CA LYS A 241 -3.05 -13.84 1.94
C LYS A 241 -3.28 -13.62 3.43
N LYS A 242 -4.53 -13.70 3.90
CA LYS A 242 -4.89 -13.70 5.33
C LYS A 242 -4.48 -14.99 6.06
N GLY A 243 -4.18 -16.06 5.32
CA GLY A 243 -3.84 -17.38 5.89
C GLY A 243 -5.06 -18.27 6.16
N ASP A 244 -6.27 -17.85 5.80
CA ASP A 244 -7.47 -18.70 5.85
C ASP A 244 -7.54 -19.59 4.60
N THR A 245 -6.65 -20.58 4.58
CA THR A 245 -6.53 -21.51 3.45
C THR A 245 -7.74 -22.42 3.28
N VAL A 246 -8.55 -22.62 4.32
CA VAL A 246 -9.77 -23.43 4.25
C VAL A 246 -10.81 -22.68 3.45
N ARG A 247 -11.13 -21.44 3.85
CA ARG A 247 -12.13 -20.63 3.14
C ARG A 247 -11.70 -20.32 1.71
N ALA A 248 -10.42 -20.03 1.50
CA ALA A 248 -9.87 -19.81 0.17
C ALA A 248 -10.02 -21.05 -0.75
N LYS A 249 -9.78 -22.27 -0.25
CA LYS A 249 -9.96 -23.50 -1.03
C LYS A 249 -11.43 -23.79 -1.31
N GLU A 250 -12.33 -23.56 -0.36
CA GLU A 250 -13.78 -23.73 -0.57
C GLU A 250 -14.29 -22.85 -1.72
N LEU A 251 -13.92 -21.57 -1.72
CA LEU A 251 -14.31 -20.63 -2.77
C LEU A 251 -13.63 -20.97 -4.12
N LEU A 252 -12.36 -21.34 -4.11
CA LEU A 252 -11.63 -21.69 -5.33
C LEU A 252 -12.21 -22.96 -5.99
N ALA A 253 -12.61 -23.96 -5.20
CA ALA A 253 -13.21 -25.19 -5.72
C ALA A 253 -14.48 -24.93 -6.55
N ARG A 254 -15.24 -23.87 -6.22
CA ARG A 254 -16.39 -23.46 -7.05
C ARG A 254 -15.94 -22.98 -8.43
N VAL A 255 -14.91 -22.14 -8.49
CA VAL A 255 -14.37 -21.59 -9.75
C VAL A 255 -13.74 -22.70 -10.59
N GLU A 256 -13.01 -23.62 -9.97
CA GLU A 256 -12.42 -24.77 -10.65
C GLU A 256 -13.49 -25.69 -11.24
N SER A 257 -14.56 -25.98 -10.49
CA SER A 257 -15.71 -26.74 -11.02
C SER A 257 -16.36 -26.08 -12.23
N LEU A 258 -16.52 -24.75 -12.24
CA LEU A 258 -17.06 -24.04 -13.42
C LEU A 258 -16.12 -24.16 -14.62
N ARG A 259 -14.81 -24.07 -14.38
CA ARG A 259 -13.80 -24.24 -15.45
C ARG A 259 -13.77 -25.67 -15.98
N GLU A 260 -13.88 -26.68 -15.12
CA GLU A 260 -13.93 -28.10 -15.53
C GLU A 260 -15.17 -28.41 -16.35
N GLU A 261 -16.32 -27.84 -15.98
CA GLU A 261 -17.59 -28.05 -16.68
C GLU A 261 -17.58 -27.47 -18.09
N HIS A 262 -17.02 -26.26 -18.26
CA HIS A 262 -17.13 -25.51 -19.52
C HIS A 262 -15.83 -25.39 -20.31
N GLY A 263 -14.69 -25.78 -19.75
CA GLY A 263 -13.35 -25.62 -20.34
C GLY A 263 -12.80 -24.19 -20.29
N VAL A 264 -13.66 -23.19 -20.06
CA VAL A 264 -13.36 -21.76 -19.95
C VAL A 264 -14.08 -21.16 -18.74
N LEU A 265 -13.69 -19.94 -18.33
CA LEU A 265 -14.43 -19.17 -17.33
C LEU A 265 -15.24 -18.05 -17.99
N PHE A 266 -16.49 -17.94 -17.59
CA PHE A 266 -17.38 -16.84 -17.99
C PHE A 266 -17.36 -15.72 -16.96
N GLU A 267 -17.84 -14.54 -17.34
CA GLU A 267 -17.95 -13.37 -16.45
C GLU A 267 -18.96 -13.62 -15.32
N VAL A 268 -20.03 -14.34 -15.63
CA VAL A 268 -21.14 -14.64 -14.72
C VAL A 268 -21.49 -16.12 -14.78
N ASP A 269 -21.94 -16.67 -13.65
CA ASP A 269 -22.56 -17.99 -13.57
C ASP A 269 -24.09 -17.84 -13.67
N THR A 270 -24.62 -17.98 -14.87
CA THR A 270 -26.05 -17.74 -15.16
C THR A 270 -26.99 -18.67 -14.40
N ALA A 271 -26.52 -19.86 -13.97
CA ALA A 271 -27.29 -20.77 -13.14
C ALA A 271 -27.57 -20.21 -11.72
N THR A 272 -26.91 -19.11 -11.35
CA THR A 272 -27.06 -18.46 -10.06
C THR A 272 -27.86 -17.15 -10.11
N ALA A 273 -28.53 -16.83 -11.23
CA ALA A 273 -29.32 -15.61 -11.35
C ALA A 273 -30.35 -15.48 -10.22
N LYS A 274 -30.40 -14.30 -9.59
CA LYS A 274 -31.39 -13.96 -8.56
C LYS A 274 -32.71 -13.52 -9.17
N GLU A 275 -32.66 -12.82 -10.31
CA GLU A 275 -33.83 -12.31 -11.01
C GLU A 275 -33.94 -12.95 -12.41
N PRO A 276 -34.75 -14.01 -12.58
CA PRO A 276 -34.89 -14.73 -13.84
C PRO A 276 -35.34 -13.87 -15.02
N LEU A 277 -36.23 -12.89 -14.79
CA LEU A 277 -36.71 -12.03 -15.88
C LEU A 277 -35.60 -11.15 -16.45
N MET A 278 -34.68 -10.70 -15.59
CA MET A 278 -33.53 -9.93 -16.02
C MET A 278 -32.49 -10.81 -16.73
N LEU A 279 -32.31 -12.07 -16.30
CA LEU A 279 -31.48 -13.02 -17.03
C LEU A 279 -32.00 -13.23 -18.46
N GLU A 280 -33.29 -13.49 -18.61
CA GLU A 280 -33.94 -13.67 -19.92
C GLU A 280 -33.74 -12.44 -20.82
N TYR A 281 -34.00 -11.25 -20.29
CA TYR A 281 -33.80 -9.99 -21.02
C TYR A 281 -32.36 -9.83 -21.55
N TRP A 282 -31.35 -10.09 -20.73
CA TRP A 282 -29.95 -9.93 -21.15
C TRP A 282 -29.53 -10.97 -22.19
N LEU A 283 -29.98 -12.21 -22.06
CA LEU A 283 -29.76 -13.27 -23.05
C LEU A 283 -30.40 -12.93 -24.41
N GLU A 284 -31.64 -12.42 -24.40
CA GLU A 284 -32.32 -11.97 -25.62
C GLU A 284 -31.59 -10.78 -26.27
N ARG A 285 -31.17 -9.80 -25.46
CA ARG A 285 -30.43 -8.64 -25.92
C ARG A 285 -29.10 -9.02 -26.57
N GLU A 286 -28.36 -9.96 -25.97
CA GLU A 286 -27.10 -10.46 -26.51
C GLU A 286 -27.32 -11.20 -27.83
N ALA A 287 -28.33 -12.07 -27.89
CA ALA A 287 -28.71 -12.77 -29.12
C ALA A 287 -29.10 -11.80 -30.25
N ASP A 288 -29.76 -10.69 -29.91
CA ASP A 288 -30.09 -9.60 -30.84
C ASP A 288 -28.85 -8.88 -31.39
N LEU A 289 -27.87 -8.59 -30.53
CA LEU A 289 -26.63 -7.94 -30.94
C LEU A 289 -25.81 -8.86 -31.86
N ASN A 290 -25.69 -10.14 -31.51
CA ASN A 290 -25.02 -11.13 -32.33
C ASN A 290 -25.69 -11.30 -33.70
N ARG A 291 -27.03 -11.34 -33.77
CA ARG A 291 -27.79 -11.40 -35.03
C ARG A 291 -27.56 -10.18 -35.93
N LYS A 292 -27.32 -9.00 -35.36
CA LYS A 292 -27.07 -7.75 -36.10
C LYS A 292 -25.63 -7.62 -36.61
N GLY A 293 -24.80 -8.65 -36.48
CA GLY A 293 -23.44 -8.66 -37.01
C GLY A 293 -22.42 -7.89 -36.15
N PHE A 294 -22.79 -7.51 -34.92
CA PHE A 294 -21.79 -7.16 -33.91
C PHE A 294 -21.18 -8.48 -33.41
N GLN A 295 -20.05 -8.86 -33.99
CA GLN A 295 -19.37 -10.13 -33.67
C GLN A 295 -18.90 -10.16 -32.20
N GLY A 296 -19.54 -11.02 -31.41
CA GLY A 296 -18.87 -12.05 -30.62
C GLY A 296 -19.21 -13.41 -31.24
N GLN A 297 -18.23 -14.29 -31.42
CA GLN A 297 -18.38 -15.54 -32.16
C GLN A 297 -19.51 -16.43 -31.61
N ALA A 298 -20.28 -17.02 -32.53
CA ALA A 298 -21.39 -17.92 -32.25
C ALA A 298 -20.92 -19.18 -31.49
N TYR A 299 -21.33 -19.32 -30.22
CA TYR A 299 -21.45 -20.59 -29.50
C TYR A 299 -22.69 -20.55 -28.60
N GLU A 300 -23.20 -21.74 -28.27
CA GLU A 300 -24.49 -22.03 -27.64
C GLU A 300 -24.99 -20.96 -26.64
N ILE A 301 -26.25 -20.56 -26.86
CA ILE A 301 -27.05 -19.71 -25.99
C ILE A 301 -27.10 -20.36 -24.59
N SER A 302 -26.27 -19.93 -23.61
CA SER A 302 -26.60 -20.13 -22.18
C SER A 302 -25.71 -19.45 -21.11
N LEU A 303 -24.49 -18.96 -21.36
CA LEU A 303 -23.51 -18.77 -20.24
C LEU A 303 -22.77 -17.43 -20.19
N GLY A 304 -23.36 -16.28 -20.54
CA GLY A 304 -22.64 -14.99 -20.46
C GLY A 304 -21.34 -14.96 -21.30
N HIS A 305 -20.54 -13.90 -21.17
CA HIS A 305 -19.32 -13.75 -21.98
C HIS A 305 -18.12 -14.48 -21.36
N VAL A 306 -17.31 -15.16 -22.17
CA VAL A 306 -16.02 -15.71 -21.72
C VAL A 306 -15.15 -14.57 -21.21
N SER A 307 -14.55 -14.75 -20.03
CA SER A 307 -13.90 -13.67 -19.26
C SER A 307 -12.41 -13.92 -19.11
N PRO A 308 -11.56 -13.25 -19.93
CA PRO A 308 -10.12 -13.19 -19.72
C PRO A 308 -9.75 -12.81 -18.28
N LEU A 309 -10.44 -11.82 -17.70
CA LEU A 309 -10.22 -11.38 -16.32
C LEU A 309 -10.40 -12.52 -15.32
N SER A 310 -11.48 -13.29 -15.44
CA SER A 310 -11.76 -14.42 -14.54
C SER A 310 -10.67 -15.47 -14.63
N SER A 311 -10.16 -15.75 -15.83
CA SER A 311 -9.06 -16.69 -16.03
C SER A 311 -7.76 -16.22 -15.39
N VAL A 312 -7.39 -14.96 -15.57
CA VAL A 312 -6.19 -14.36 -14.96
C VAL A 312 -6.31 -14.29 -13.43
N LEU A 313 -7.47 -13.88 -12.90
CA LEU A 313 -7.67 -13.80 -11.45
C LEU A 313 -7.69 -15.18 -10.79
N ALA A 314 -8.20 -16.21 -11.47
CA ALA A 314 -8.10 -17.58 -10.99
C ALA A 314 -6.64 -18.04 -10.90
N GLU A 315 -5.80 -17.72 -11.91
CA GLU A 315 -4.35 -18.00 -11.87
C GLU A 315 -3.68 -17.29 -10.68
N LEU A 316 -3.99 -16.01 -10.46
CA LEU A 316 -3.46 -15.23 -9.33
C LEU A 316 -3.92 -15.77 -7.98
N ALA A 317 -5.19 -16.16 -7.86
CA ALA A 317 -5.77 -16.75 -6.65
C ALA A 317 -5.13 -18.11 -6.33
N GLN A 318 -4.96 -18.97 -7.34
CA GLN A 318 -4.22 -20.23 -7.23
C GLN A 318 -2.77 -19.98 -6.84
N GLY A 319 -2.10 -19.03 -7.49
CA GLY A 319 -0.72 -18.64 -7.16
C GLY A 319 -0.57 -18.12 -5.73
N ALA A 320 -1.55 -17.36 -5.23
CA ALA A 320 -1.58 -16.88 -3.86
C ALA A 320 -1.78 -18.01 -2.85
N LEU A 321 -2.69 -18.95 -3.13
CA LEU A 321 -2.87 -20.17 -2.35
C LEU A 321 -1.62 -21.04 -2.37
N ALA A 322 -1.00 -21.19 -3.54
CA ALA A 322 0.23 -21.94 -3.74
C ALA A 322 1.40 -21.29 -3.00
N SER A 323 1.56 -19.98 -3.05
CA SER A 323 2.63 -19.27 -2.32
C SER A 323 2.38 -19.24 -0.81
N GLY A 324 1.12 -19.16 -0.38
CA GLY A 324 0.71 -19.47 1.00
C GLY A 324 0.97 -20.94 1.37
N ALA A 325 0.94 -21.84 0.37
CA ALA A 325 1.23 -23.27 0.47
C ALA A 325 2.68 -23.66 0.15
N VAL A 326 3.55 -22.74 -0.28
CA VAL A 326 5.02 -22.93 -0.40
C VAL A 326 5.68 -22.64 0.96
N GLY A 327 4.89 -22.17 1.93
CA GLY A 327 5.07 -22.50 3.35
C GLY A 327 4.48 -23.86 3.77
N ASN A 328 4.12 -24.74 2.84
CA ASN A 328 3.35 -25.96 3.11
C ASN A 328 3.63 -27.12 2.13
N GLY A 329 4.87 -27.22 1.63
CA GLY A 329 5.45 -28.44 1.09
C GLY A 329 6.32 -29.12 2.15
N SER A 330 5.75 -30.07 2.90
CA SER A 330 6.40 -30.85 3.95
C SER A 330 7.29 -30.05 4.92
N SER A 331 6.70 -29.24 5.77
CA SER A 331 7.07 -29.35 7.18
C SER A 331 5.87 -28.95 8.01
N SER A 332 5.64 -29.71 9.05
CA SER A 332 4.92 -29.32 10.26
C SER A 332 5.57 -28.11 10.96
N GLY A 333 5.85 -27.04 10.22
CA GLY A 333 6.57 -25.86 10.67
C GLY A 333 5.57 -24.79 11.08
N VAL A 334 5.77 -24.22 12.26
CA VAL A 334 5.07 -23.03 12.69
C VAL A 334 5.85 -21.83 12.15
N THR A 335 5.17 -20.89 11.49
CA THR A 335 5.77 -19.64 11.03
C THR A 335 5.86 -18.65 12.18
N LEU A 336 7.01 -17.99 12.32
CA LEU A 336 7.30 -16.97 13.34
C LEU A 336 7.33 -15.59 12.68
N ILE A 337 6.43 -14.70 13.09
CA ILE A 337 6.26 -13.36 12.49
C ILE A 337 6.58 -12.31 13.57
N HIS A 338 7.64 -11.54 13.35
CA HIS A 338 8.04 -10.40 14.17
C HIS A 338 8.61 -9.29 13.30
N LYS A 339 8.12 -8.06 13.49
CA LYS A 339 8.55 -6.88 12.73
C LYS A 339 8.87 -5.76 13.74
N PRO A 340 10.12 -5.64 14.22
CA PRO A 340 10.46 -4.81 15.38
C PRO A 340 9.98 -3.36 15.31
N THR A 341 9.98 -2.74 14.13
CA THR A 341 9.58 -1.34 13.92
C THR A 341 8.25 -1.19 13.17
N GLY A 342 7.56 -2.31 12.89
CA GLY A 342 6.32 -2.26 12.14
C GLY A 342 6.48 -1.72 10.72
N TYR A 343 5.53 -0.89 10.30
CA TYR A 343 5.65 -0.09 9.07
C TYR A 343 6.35 1.26 9.29
N ASP A 344 6.89 1.51 10.48
CA ASP A 344 7.39 2.81 10.92
C ASP A 344 6.33 3.94 10.84
N ASP A 345 5.04 3.55 10.82
CA ASP A 345 3.90 4.47 10.83
C ASP A 345 3.54 4.82 12.28
N PRO A 346 3.47 6.10 12.67
CA PRO A 346 3.22 6.50 14.05
C PRO A 346 1.80 6.19 14.56
N TYR A 347 0.85 5.87 13.68
CA TYR A 347 -0.55 5.59 14.02
C TYR A 347 -0.94 4.13 13.82
N VAL A 348 -0.16 3.36 13.07
CA VAL A 348 -0.38 1.93 12.87
C VAL A 348 0.67 1.14 13.65
N ILE A 349 0.22 0.44 14.70
CA ILE A 349 1.05 -0.45 15.52
C ILE A 349 0.59 -1.87 15.26
N LEU A 350 1.46 -2.66 14.65
CA LEU A 350 1.26 -4.08 14.42
C LEU A 350 1.34 -4.86 15.75
N PRO A 351 0.62 -5.98 15.84
CA PRO A 351 0.52 -6.80 17.05
C PRO A 351 1.81 -7.56 17.38
N TYR A 352 2.75 -7.65 16.44
CA TYR A 352 4.03 -8.36 16.52
C TYR A 352 5.25 -7.41 16.37
N GLU A 353 5.18 -6.24 17.02
CA GLU A 353 6.28 -5.25 17.04
C GLU A 353 7.13 -5.33 18.32
N ARG A 354 8.20 -4.52 18.34
CA ARG A 354 8.89 -4.16 19.59
C ARG A 354 8.30 -2.85 20.12
N PHE A 355 8.09 -2.79 21.43
CA PHE A 355 7.69 -1.58 22.12
C PHE A 355 8.68 -1.22 23.25
N PRO A 356 9.17 0.02 23.33
CA PRO A 356 9.11 1.04 22.28
C PRO A 356 9.92 0.62 21.04
N ARG A 357 9.53 1.11 19.85
CA ARG A 357 10.24 0.81 18.59
C ARG A 357 11.71 1.21 18.66
N GLU A 358 11.97 2.34 19.30
CA GLU A 358 13.28 2.93 19.44
C GLU A 358 13.63 3.19 20.92
N PRO A 359 14.07 2.14 21.65
CA PRO A 359 14.25 2.21 23.10
C PRO A 359 15.25 3.25 23.58
N GLU A 360 14.92 3.86 24.71
CA GLU A 360 15.77 4.75 25.47
C GLU A 360 16.29 4.07 26.74
N ALA A 361 17.35 4.62 27.32
CA ALA A 361 17.94 4.10 28.54
C ALA A 361 16.91 4.09 29.68
N GLY A 362 16.70 2.91 30.28
CA GLY A 362 15.69 2.70 31.31
C GLY A 362 14.33 2.21 30.82
N ASP A 363 14.08 2.19 29.50
CA ASP A 363 12.84 1.63 28.96
C ASP A 363 12.76 0.12 29.18
N ALA A 364 11.56 -0.36 29.50
CA ALA A 364 11.22 -1.77 29.42
C ALA A 364 10.95 -2.14 27.96
N VAL A 365 11.81 -2.98 27.37
CA VAL A 365 11.71 -3.36 25.96
C VAL A 365 10.84 -4.59 25.83
N ILE A 366 9.63 -4.43 25.32
CA ILE A 366 8.69 -5.52 25.08
C ILE A 366 8.83 -5.96 23.62
N VAL A 367 8.85 -7.26 23.38
CA VAL A 367 8.82 -7.83 22.02
C VAL A 367 7.64 -8.77 21.87
N HIS A 368 6.90 -8.62 20.78
CA HIS A 368 5.75 -9.46 20.45
C HIS A 368 6.04 -10.36 19.27
N LEU A 369 5.61 -11.63 19.32
CA LEU A 369 5.72 -12.56 18.22
C LEU A 369 4.34 -13.15 17.90
N LEU A 370 3.99 -13.16 16.62
CA LEU A 370 2.84 -13.92 16.13
C LEU A 370 3.32 -15.28 15.60
N THR A 371 2.61 -16.36 15.96
CA THR A 371 2.85 -17.69 15.42
C THR A 371 1.69 -18.14 14.55
N GLN A 372 2.00 -18.69 13.37
CA GLN A 372 0.99 -19.18 12.42
C GLN A 372 1.32 -20.64 12.01
N PRO A 373 0.47 -21.63 12.34
CA PRO A 373 -0.70 -21.50 13.20
C PRO A 373 -0.31 -21.29 14.68
N PHE A 374 -1.12 -20.52 15.41
CA PHE A 374 -1.02 -20.43 16.86
C PHE A 374 -1.51 -21.73 17.50
N GLN A 375 -0.76 -22.25 18.46
CA GLN A 375 -1.19 -23.39 19.28
C GLN A 375 -0.86 -23.13 20.74
N ALA A 376 -1.81 -23.39 21.63
CA ALA A 376 -1.62 -23.17 23.06
C ALA A 376 -0.52 -24.07 23.69
N SER A 377 -0.15 -25.17 23.02
CA SER A 377 0.93 -26.07 23.43
C SER A 377 2.33 -25.59 23.04
N GLN A 378 2.43 -24.51 22.25
CA GLN A 378 3.72 -23.92 21.89
C GLN A 378 4.38 -23.29 23.13
N VAL A 379 5.71 -23.30 23.14
CA VAL A 379 6.53 -22.59 24.14
C VAL A 379 7.49 -21.69 23.38
N VAL A 380 7.42 -20.39 23.63
CA VAL A 380 8.32 -19.39 23.01
C VAL A 380 9.27 -18.82 24.06
N THR A 381 10.54 -18.75 23.72
CA THR A 381 11.57 -18.06 24.51
C THR A 381 12.34 -17.08 23.63
N VAL A 382 12.99 -16.10 24.25
CA VAL A 382 13.79 -15.07 23.57
C VAL A 382 15.20 -15.09 24.13
N GLN A 383 16.17 -15.38 23.27
CA GLN A 383 17.58 -15.28 23.63
C GLN A 383 18.09 -13.90 23.25
N ALA A 384 18.54 -13.13 24.24
CA ALA A 384 19.13 -11.82 24.03
C ALA A 384 20.66 -11.84 24.23
N THR A 385 21.35 -10.91 23.58
CA THR A 385 22.79 -10.67 23.66
C THR A 385 23.02 -9.17 23.71
N VAL A 386 23.75 -8.71 24.73
CA VAL A 386 24.05 -7.28 24.96
C VAL A 386 25.54 -7.06 24.77
N ASN A 387 25.92 -6.17 23.86
CA ASN A 387 27.31 -5.86 23.53
C ASN A 387 28.15 -7.12 23.25
N GLY A 388 27.56 -8.10 22.56
CA GLY A 388 28.19 -9.38 22.23
C GLY A 388 28.18 -10.43 23.36
N VAL A 389 27.67 -10.12 24.55
CA VAL A 389 27.56 -11.04 25.69
C VAL A 389 26.14 -11.62 25.76
N PRO A 390 25.94 -12.94 25.53
CA PRO A 390 24.63 -13.56 25.64
C PRO A 390 24.09 -13.51 27.07
N ALA A 391 22.79 -13.27 27.23
CA ALA A 391 22.10 -13.40 28.51
C ALA A 391 22.19 -14.85 29.01
N ALA A 392 22.41 -15.02 30.31
CA ALA A 392 22.59 -16.34 30.93
C ALA A 392 21.35 -17.25 30.82
N GLN A 393 20.16 -16.66 30.68
CA GLN A 393 18.90 -17.37 30.52
C GLN A 393 18.08 -16.74 29.39
N ALA A 394 17.40 -17.58 28.62
CA ALA A 394 16.39 -17.12 27.66
C ALA A 394 15.16 -16.61 28.41
N VAL A 395 14.59 -15.51 27.93
CA VAL A 395 13.38 -14.89 28.50
C VAL A 395 12.15 -15.65 27.99
N PRO A 396 11.28 -16.20 28.84
CA PRO A 396 10.06 -16.84 28.37
C PRO A 396 9.07 -15.78 27.83
N ALA A 397 8.41 -16.10 26.73
CA ALA A 397 7.30 -15.31 26.23
C ALA A 397 5.96 -15.88 26.73
N ILE A 398 5.03 -14.99 27.08
CA ILE A 398 3.70 -15.35 27.57
C ILE A 398 2.64 -15.02 26.52
N VAL A 399 1.58 -15.82 26.44
CA VAL A 399 0.47 -15.52 25.53
C VAL A 399 -0.31 -14.32 26.07
N LYS A 400 -0.48 -13.31 25.22
CA LYS A 400 -1.31 -12.13 25.44
C LYS A 400 -2.43 -12.13 24.40
N VAL A 401 -3.64 -11.87 24.87
CA VAL A 401 -4.81 -11.66 24.00
C VAL A 401 -4.98 -10.15 23.83
N LEU A 402 -4.93 -9.66 22.60
CA LEU A 402 -5.13 -8.27 22.27
C LEU A 402 -6.62 -7.91 22.28
N ALA A 403 -6.94 -6.62 22.20
CA ALA A 403 -8.32 -6.12 22.32
C ALA A 403 -9.26 -6.62 21.22
N ASP A 404 -8.70 -7.02 20.07
CA ASP A 404 -9.38 -7.62 18.92
C ASP A 404 -9.47 -9.16 19.00
N GLY A 405 -8.92 -9.78 20.05
CA GLY A 405 -8.91 -11.21 20.26
C GLY A 405 -7.70 -11.94 19.67
N GLU A 406 -6.78 -11.24 18.99
CA GLU A 406 -5.56 -11.85 18.47
C GLU A 406 -4.63 -12.31 19.60
N LYS A 407 -3.95 -13.45 19.40
CA LYS A 407 -3.05 -14.04 20.38
C LYS A 407 -1.60 -13.84 19.94
N VAL A 408 -0.84 -13.14 20.76
CA VAL A 408 0.57 -12.86 20.54
C VAL A 408 1.41 -13.39 21.71
N TRP A 409 2.65 -13.74 21.44
CA TRP A 409 3.65 -14.06 22.46
C TRP A 409 4.37 -12.79 22.88
N GLU A 410 4.30 -12.39 24.14
CA GLU A 410 4.96 -11.21 24.69
C GLU A 410 6.15 -11.62 25.57
N ALA A 411 7.33 -11.08 25.29
CA ALA A 411 8.50 -11.19 26.17
C ALA A 411 9.01 -9.80 26.57
N GLN A 412 9.44 -9.66 27.82
CA GLN A 412 9.99 -8.41 28.35
C GLN A 412 11.50 -8.53 28.46
N LEU A 413 12.20 -7.70 27.69
CA LEU A 413 13.65 -7.57 27.60
C LEU A 413 14.11 -6.30 28.33
N GLY A 414 15.33 -6.34 28.87
CA GLY A 414 15.91 -5.19 29.56
C GLY A 414 15.34 -4.95 30.97
N PRO A 415 15.45 -3.72 31.53
CA PRO A 415 15.97 -2.51 30.88
C PRO A 415 17.47 -2.58 30.55
N TYR A 416 17.91 -1.73 29.62
CA TYR A 416 19.28 -1.67 29.11
C TYR A 416 19.90 -0.27 29.30
N LEU A 417 21.22 -0.16 29.21
CA LEU A 417 21.96 1.09 29.40
C LEU A 417 22.11 1.86 28.09
N ALA A 418 22.25 3.19 28.19
CA ALA A 418 22.49 4.05 27.04
C ALA A 418 23.72 3.58 26.23
N GLY A 419 23.55 3.43 24.92
CA GLY A 419 24.60 3.01 24.00
C GLY A 419 24.73 1.50 23.80
N ASP A 420 24.08 0.68 24.62
CA ASP A 420 24.08 -0.78 24.47
C ASP A 420 23.56 -1.18 23.08
N GLU A 421 24.27 -2.12 22.44
CA GLU A 421 23.79 -2.84 21.27
C GLU A 421 23.16 -4.15 21.73
N VAL A 422 21.84 -4.27 21.54
CA VAL A 422 21.07 -5.44 21.93
C VAL A 422 20.66 -6.19 20.68
N SER A 423 20.95 -7.49 20.65
CA SER A 423 20.44 -8.42 19.65
C SER A 423 19.62 -9.51 20.29
N TYR A 424 18.58 -9.99 19.62
CA TYR A 424 17.71 -11.04 20.15
C TYR A 424 17.09 -11.90 19.05
N ALA A 425 16.74 -13.14 19.38
CA ALA A 425 16.01 -14.06 18.52
C ALA A 425 14.99 -14.87 19.32
N PHE A 426 13.87 -15.21 18.69
CA PHE A 426 12.85 -16.10 19.26
C PHE A 426 13.21 -17.56 18.97
N ALA A 427 12.98 -18.42 19.96
CA ALA A 427 12.98 -19.86 19.82
C ALA A 427 11.61 -20.41 20.21
N LEU A 428 11.02 -21.22 19.34
CA LEU A 428 9.74 -21.87 19.52
C LEU A 428 9.98 -23.37 19.70
N GLN A 429 9.31 -23.97 20.68
CA GLN A 429 9.14 -25.41 20.82
C GLN A 429 7.66 -25.76 20.68
N SER A 430 7.31 -26.74 19.84
CA SER A 430 5.96 -27.27 19.72
C SER A 430 6.02 -28.81 19.65
N GLY A 431 5.70 -29.47 20.77
CA GLY A 431 5.93 -30.91 20.92
C GLY A 431 7.41 -31.25 20.79
N GLY A 432 7.76 -32.15 19.86
CA GLY A 432 9.15 -32.54 19.57
C GLY A 432 9.85 -31.71 18.50
N LYS A 433 9.28 -30.57 18.09
CA LYS A 433 9.78 -29.75 16.97
C LYS A 433 10.16 -28.36 17.45
N SER A 434 11.25 -27.83 16.90
CA SER A 434 11.77 -26.51 17.22
C SER A 434 11.85 -25.62 15.98
N ALA A 435 11.56 -24.33 16.15
CA ALA A 435 11.78 -23.29 15.14
C ALA A 435 12.46 -22.07 15.78
N ALA A 436 13.12 -21.25 14.98
CA ALA A 436 13.76 -20.02 15.46
C ALA A 436 13.55 -18.88 14.45
N SER A 437 13.48 -17.65 14.96
CA SER A 437 13.42 -16.46 14.11
C SER A 437 14.83 -16.06 13.63
N PRO A 438 14.92 -15.14 12.66
CA PRO A 438 16.13 -14.34 12.46
C PRO A 438 16.54 -13.56 13.73
N THR A 439 17.78 -13.09 13.76
CA THR A 439 18.26 -12.19 14.81
C THR A 439 17.88 -10.75 14.52
N TYR A 440 17.19 -10.11 15.46
CA TYR A 440 16.82 -8.69 15.43
C TYR A 440 17.77 -7.87 16.30
N ARG A 441 17.91 -6.57 16.01
CA ARG A 441 18.81 -5.68 16.75
C ARG A 441 18.20 -4.32 17.05
N PHE A 442 18.73 -3.65 18.06
CA PHE A 442 18.53 -2.22 18.31
C PHE A 442 19.66 -1.64 19.15
N ARG A 443 19.75 -0.32 19.14
CA ARG A 443 20.66 0.42 20.00
C ARG A 443 19.85 1.26 20.99
N VAL A 444 20.24 1.21 22.25
CA VAL A 444 19.57 1.97 23.30
C VAL A 444 20.00 3.43 23.22
N ARG A 445 19.03 4.32 23.05
CA ARG A 445 19.24 5.74 22.89
C ARG A 445 19.24 6.45 24.25
N SER A 446 19.70 7.69 24.25
CA SER A 446 19.53 8.58 25.40
C SER A 446 19.38 10.01 24.92
N TRP A 447 18.72 10.81 25.75
CA TRP A 447 18.65 12.25 25.53
C TRP A 447 19.96 12.91 25.96
N THR A 448 20.54 13.67 25.04
CA THR A 448 21.65 14.58 25.33
C THR A 448 21.13 16.00 25.35
N ALA A 449 21.14 16.64 26.52
CA ALA A 449 20.74 18.02 26.64
C ALA A 449 21.76 18.94 25.96
N LEU A 450 21.27 19.81 25.08
CA LEU A 450 22.05 20.91 24.49
C LEU A 450 21.85 22.14 25.39
N GLU A 451 22.87 22.50 26.16
CA GLU A 451 22.74 23.45 27.25
C GLU A 451 22.90 24.90 26.79
N ARG A 452 23.76 25.13 25.80
CA ARG A 452 24.11 26.48 25.34
C ARG A 452 24.68 26.48 23.93
N VAL A 453 24.66 27.65 23.31
CA VAL A 453 25.50 27.92 22.14
C VAL A 453 26.97 27.94 22.60
N HIS A 454 27.79 27.08 22.01
CA HIS A 454 29.23 27.05 22.23
C HIS A 454 29.92 28.16 21.44
N ALA A 455 29.66 28.20 20.14
CA ALA A 455 30.25 29.16 19.22
C ALA A 455 29.33 29.39 18.02
N MET A 456 29.60 30.45 17.29
CA MET A 456 28.92 30.79 16.05
C MET A 456 29.93 31.35 15.07
N TYR A 457 29.78 30.98 13.80
CA TYR A 457 30.70 31.32 12.72
C TYR A 457 29.90 31.85 11.54
N GLU A 458 30.27 33.01 11.02
CA GLU A 458 29.74 33.47 9.74
C GLU A 458 30.44 32.74 8.60
N THR A 459 29.66 32.38 7.58
CA THR A 459 30.15 31.80 6.32
C THR A 459 29.72 32.69 5.17
N THR A 460 30.30 32.50 3.99
CA THR A 460 30.00 33.29 2.79
C THR A 460 28.53 33.19 2.36
N ASP A 461 27.87 32.09 2.73
CA ASP A 461 26.52 31.68 2.35
C ASP A 461 25.56 31.60 3.55
N GLY A 462 25.98 32.02 4.75
CA GLY A 462 25.14 32.02 5.94
C GLY A 462 25.92 32.02 7.24
N PHE A 463 25.52 31.16 8.19
CA PHE A 463 26.24 31.01 9.44
C PHE A 463 26.05 29.62 10.05
N VAL A 464 26.96 29.25 10.93
CA VAL A 464 27.01 27.97 11.63
C VAL A 464 26.97 28.22 13.13
N VAL A 465 26.17 27.44 13.86
CA VAL A 465 26.04 27.50 15.32
C VAL A 465 26.49 26.18 15.90
N GLU A 466 27.59 26.19 16.64
CA GLU A 466 28.03 25.05 17.43
C GLU A 466 27.33 25.07 18.78
N LEU A 467 26.78 23.93 19.18
CA LEU A 467 26.07 23.73 20.43
C LEU A 467 26.96 22.94 21.40
N ALA A 468 26.89 23.27 22.68
CA ALA A 468 27.51 22.48 23.73
C ALA A 468 26.44 21.64 24.44
N GLY A 469 26.74 20.37 24.64
CA GLY A 469 25.93 19.44 25.45
C GLY A 469 26.82 18.51 26.26
N THR A 470 26.27 17.93 27.32
CA THR A 470 26.97 16.96 28.16
C THR A 470 27.27 15.68 27.39
N GLY A 471 28.54 15.26 27.35
CA GLY A 471 28.94 13.95 26.81
C GLY A 471 29.13 13.86 25.29
N ALA A 472 29.00 14.96 24.54
CA ALA A 472 29.28 14.96 23.11
C ALA A 472 30.80 15.02 22.83
N ALA A 473 31.34 14.02 22.12
CA ALA A 473 32.77 14.00 21.72
C ALA A 473 33.11 15.10 20.70
N GLN A 474 32.14 15.48 19.88
CA GLN A 474 32.17 16.62 18.96
C GLN A 474 30.91 17.47 19.17
N PRO A 475 30.98 18.81 19.07
CA PRO A 475 29.82 19.66 19.27
C PRO A 475 28.77 19.40 18.17
N PRO A 476 27.48 19.27 18.52
CA PRO A 476 26.41 19.30 17.53
C PRO A 476 26.35 20.66 16.84
N VAL A 477 25.99 20.67 15.56
CA VAL A 477 26.04 21.87 14.72
C VAL A 477 24.71 22.14 14.04
N LEU A 478 24.28 23.40 14.07
CA LEU A 478 23.21 23.93 13.23
C LEU A 478 23.80 24.82 12.14
N SER A 479 23.57 24.49 10.88
CA SER A 479 24.00 25.30 9.73
C SER A 479 22.79 25.97 9.10
N PHE A 480 22.90 27.27 8.87
CA PHE A 480 21.90 28.08 8.19
C PHE A 480 22.51 28.60 6.89
N ARG A 481 21.86 28.33 5.76
CA ARG A 481 22.34 28.69 4.43
C ARG A 481 21.26 29.34 3.59
N ALA A 482 21.62 30.36 2.81
CA ALA A 482 20.71 30.93 1.83
C ALA A 482 20.59 29.97 0.65
N ASP A 483 19.37 29.62 0.30
CA ASP A 483 19.07 28.81 -0.87
C ASP A 483 18.78 29.72 -2.09
N ALA A 484 19.13 29.24 -3.29
CA ALA A 484 18.93 29.98 -4.53
C ALA A 484 17.46 30.33 -4.81
N SER A 485 16.51 29.57 -4.23
CA SER A 485 15.06 29.86 -4.32
C SER A 485 14.59 31.02 -3.45
N GLY A 486 15.45 31.56 -2.57
CA GLY A 486 15.04 32.51 -1.55
C GLY A 486 14.47 31.86 -0.28
N ALA A 487 14.77 30.58 -0.03
CA ALA A 487 14.55 29.91 1.24
C ALA A 487 15.82 29.93 2.13
N VAL A 488 15.69 29.58 3.42
CA VAL A 488 16.83 29.28 4.30
C VAL A 488 16.85 27.78 4.53
N GLN A 489 17.95 27.12 4.16
CA GLN A 489 18.18 25.73 4.53
C GLN A 489 18.76 25.69 5.95
N LEU A 490 18.13 24.91 6.83
CA LEU A 490 18.64 24.58 8.16
C LEU A 490 19.04 23.11 8.18
N THR A 491 20.29 22.84 8.55
CA THR A 491 20.81 21.47 8.74
C THR A 491 21.25 21.29 10.18
N PHE A 492 20.85 20.18 10.80
CA PHE A 492 21.37 19.73 12.10
C PHE A 492 22.30 18.53 11.91
N ALA A 493 23.50 18.60 12.47
CA ALA A 493 24.44 17.49 12.55
C ALA A 493 24.73 17.18 14.02
N ALA A 494 24.49 15.93 14.44
CA ALA A 494 24.75 15.49 15.82
C ALA A 494 26.25 15.49 16.17
N SER A 495 27.13 15.39 15.17
CA SER A 495 28.58 15.56 15.26
C SER A 495 29.04 16.40 14.06
N GLY A 496 29.32 17.67 14.28
CA GLY A 496 29.78 18.55 13.20
C GLY A 496 31.28 18.51 13.00
N GLU A 497 31.71 18.65 11.75
CA GLU A 497 33.09 19.03 11.46
C GLU A 497 33.36 20.43 12.00
N ARG A 498 34.58 20.63 12.50
CA ARG A 498 35.01 21.91 13.04
C ARG A 498 34.97 22.93 11.91
N THR A 499 34.17 23.98 12.08
CA THR A 499 34.05 25.02 11.05
C THR A 499 35.18 26.03 11.24
N ASP A 500 36.07 26.14 10.25
CA ASP A 500 37.08 27.19 10.20
C ASP A 500 36.43 28.50 9.73
N GLY A 501 36.41 29.50 10.62
CA GLY A 501 35.81 30.80 10.33
C GLY A 501 36.01 31.80 11.47
N GLN A 502 35.66 33.07 11.23
CA GLN A 502 35.67 34.08 12.29
C GLN A 502 34.50 33.85 13.24
N ARG A 503 34.82 33.75 14.54
CA ARG A 503 33.82 33.59 15.60
C ARG A 503 33.03 34.89 15.75
N ALA A 504 31.71 34.76 15.74
CA ALA A 504 30.78 35.89 15.81
C ALA A 504 29.96 35.86 17.12
N GLN A 505 29.68 37.03 17.69
CA GLN A 505 28.70 37.16 18.79
C GLN A 505 27.27 37.37 18.27
N HIS A 506 27.15 37.90 17.05
CA HIS A 506 25.92 38.10 16.31
C HIS A 506 26.18 37.71 14.86
N ALA A 507 25.27 36.95 14.25
CA ALA A 507 25.35 36.56 12.84
C ALA A 507 23.99 36.80 12.19
N ALA A 508 24.00 37.12 10.90
CA ALA A 508 22.78 37.32 10.15
C ALA A 508 22.85 36.80 8.73
N LEU A 509 21.74 36.23 8.26
CA LEU A 509 21.56 35.75 6.90
C LEU A 509 20.40 36.51 6.24
N ALA A 510 20.69 37.23 5.16
CA ALA A 510 19.66 37.91 4.38
C ALA A 510 19.12 36.97 3.30
N VAL A 511 17.80 36.87 3.19
CA VAL A 511 17.14 36.08 2.13
C VAL A 511 15.97 36.88 1.57
N GLY A 512 16.14 37.37 0.34
CA GLY A 512 15.18 38.29 -0.28
C GLY A 512 14.96 39.55 0.57
N ARG A 513 13.71 39.76 1.03
CA ARG A 513 13.34 40.87 1.94
C ARG A 513 13.36 40.48 3.43
N ALA A 514 13.65 39.23 3.74
CA ALA A 514 13.73 38.72 5.10
C ALA A 514 15.19 38.68 5.58
N ARG A 515 15.38 38.73 6.90
CA ARG A 515 16.69 38.56 7.54
C ARG A 515 16.53 37.62 8.72
N LEU A 516 17.38 36.60 8.77
CA LEU A 516 17.54 35.72 9.91
C LEU A 516 18.71 36.22 10.75
N GLU A 517 18.55 36.30 12.06
CA GLU A 517 19.58 36.78 12.98
C GLU A 517 19.74 35.81 14.15
N ALA A 518 20.99 35.55 14.55
CA ALA A 518 21.35 34.74 15.69
C ALA A 518 22.31 35.52 16.59
N THR A 519 22.20 35.34 17.91
CA THR A 519 23.06 36.00 18.91
C THR A 519 23.49 34.99 19.94
N CYS A 520 24.77 35.03 20.32
CA CYS A 520 25.35 34.11 21.29
C CYS A 520 24.88 34.45 22.72
N GLY A 521 24.22 33.50 23.42
CA GLY A 521 23.66 33.68 24.77
C GLY A 521 23.03 32.40 25.37
N ARG A 522 22.25 32.52 26.47
CA ARG A 522 21.32 31.44 26.91
C ARG A 522 20.35 31.18 25.76
N ALA A 523 20.10 29.91 25.43
CA ALA A 523 19.35 29.51 24.23
C ALA A 523 17.97 30.21 24.13
N SER A 524 17.93 31.35 23.46
CA SER A 524 16.72 32.03 23.02
C SER A 524 17.01 32.59 21.63
N SER A 525 16.48 31.94 20.61
CA SER A 525 16.46 32.50 19.26
C SER A 525 15.23 33.39 19.12
N ARG A 526 15.43 34.62 18.64
CA ARG A 526 14.34 35.57 18.37
C ARG A 526 14.24 35.75 16.86
N TRP A 527 13.26 35.09 16.25
CA TRP A 527 13.00 35.18 14.82
C TRP A 527 12.28 36.49 14.52
N ARG A 528 12.86 37.35 13.68
CA ARG A 528 12.24 38.60 13.24
C ARG A 528 12.21 38.69 11.72
N CYS A 529 11.04 38.49 11.12
CA CYS A 529 10.82 38.85 9.72
C CYS A 529 10.49 40.34 9.62
N ALA A 530 11.42 41.16 9.13
CA ALA A 530 11.22 42.59 8.95
C ALA A 530 10.92 42.91 7.48
N ALA A 531 9.64 42.89 7.08
CA ALA A 531 9.22 43.49 5.82
C ALA A 531 9.29 45.02 5.95
N ARG A 532 10.34 45.67 5.41
CA ARG A 532 10.38 47.14 5.32
C ARG A 532 9.24 47.63 4.42
N ARG A 533 8.20 48.23 4.99
CA ARG A 533 7.28 49.09 4.24
C ARG A 533 8.02 50.40 3.92
N ALA A 534 8.11 50.74 2.65
CA ALA A 534 8.55 52.05 2.21
C ALA A 534 7.57 53.11 2.74
N CYS A 535 8.04 54.03 3.58
CA CYS A 535 7.30 55.25 3.90
C CYS A 535 7.45 56.21 2.71
N SER A 536 6.37 56.44 1.98
CA SER A 536 6.17 57.69 1.24
C SER A 536 5.35 58.66 2.09
N SER A 537 5.75 59.92 2.01
CA SER A 537 5.31 61.04 2.84
C SER A 537 3.89 61.56 2.53
N LYS A 538 3.31 62.22 3.55
CA LYS A 538 2.22 63.23 3.53
C LYS A 538 0.77 62.76 3.43
N ALA A 539 0.05 62.84 4.56
CA ALA A 539 -1.18 63.64 4.72
C ALA A 539 -1.66 63.61 6.18
N SER A 540 -2.05 64.78 6.71
CA SER A 540 -2.56 65.01 8.07
C SER A 540 -3.89 64.28 8.36
N PRO A 541 -4.25 64.04 9.63
CA PRO A 541 -5.32 63.11 10.00
C PRO A 541 -6.68 63.79 10.19
N PRO A 542 -7.79 63.04 10.11
CA PRO A 542 -8.95 63.30 10.93
C PRO A 542 -8.99 62.36 12.13
N LYS A 543 -9.35 62.97 13.26
CA LYS A 543 -9.63 62.38 14.57
C LYS A 543 -10.80 61.38 14.47
N GLY A 544 -10.73 60.27 15.21
CA GLY A 544 -11.94 59.46 15.43
C GLY A 544 -11.70 58.05 15.96
N SER A 545 -11.64 57.94 17.29
CA SER A 545 -12.28 56.90 18.11
C SER A 545 -12.00 55.40 17.91
N ARG A 546 -11.51 54.83 19.02
CA ARG A 546 -11.94 53.59 19.71
C ARG A 546 -11.25 52.26 19.37
N CYS A 547 -10.48 51.84 20.38
CA CYS A 547 -10.26 50.48 20.84
C CYS A 547 -11.43 49.52 20.56
N LEU A 548 -11.09 48.30 20.12
CA LEU A 548 -11.62 47.09 20.73
C LEU A 548 -10.65 45.92 20.50
N ARG A 549 -10.22 45.34 21.64
CA ARG A 549 -9.54 44.06 21.73
C ARG A 549 -10.49 42.95 21.27
N ARG A 550 -9.97 41.99 20.52
CA ARG A 550 -10.01 40.57 20.88
C ARG A 550 -8.76 39.90 20.35
#